data_AF-A0A6I0EYU4-F1
#
_entry.id   AF-A0A6I0EYU4-F1
#
_cell.length_a   1.000
_cell.length_b   1.000
_cell.length_c   1.000
_cell.angle_alpha   90.00
_cell.angle_beta   90.00
_cell.angle_gamma   90.00
#
_symmetry.space_group_name_H-M   'P 1'
#
loop_
_entity.id
_entity.type
_entity.pdbx_description
1 polymer ?
#
loop_
_entity_poly.entity_id
_entity_poly.type
_entity_poly.pdbx_seq_one_letter_code
_entity_poly.pdbx_strand_id
1 'polypeptide(L)'
;MFFYGKGSFVVAISCFFLFSSMFIQPILIQPIWAEEAKVVTSDFASSYGDIPVVYIGHNQQQARDITLTEVVPESLMARESHNELRLYLPLGISFEEIPSFKIVEGDALISAGSVTTRYDRTGFHYASATIVSSSSSPTRILISNINLRVSRSVPSGDVVVKIKGTALNETTGFANDTVEEVVIASAQLPDKWAFSPYLGDRQSEKEYLFPTYSRPEVLHFTVGEETYWVEDEQREMDVVPYIEGEHLYLPLRFLLEGIGLSDEDILWDGNSETLTIFSGLTFIQLTVGDSSLRQNGLVVDTMEAPLVLSESGRLMVPLRAVAERLGYEVSWDGGTGQAHLRKGK
;
A
#
# COMPACT_ATOMS: atom_id res chain seq x y z
N MET A 1 -5.32 -14.73 -50.74
CA MET A 1 -5.17 -14.66 -52.21
C MET A 1 -4.86 -13.22 -52.55
N PHE A 2 -3.74 -12.98 -53.22
CA PHE A 2 -3.26 -11.70 -53.72
C PHE A 2 -4.34 -10.98 -54.60
N PHE A 3 -4.34 -9.66 -54.92
CA PHE A 3 -3.25 -8.80 -55.44
C PHE A 3 -3.74 -7.34 -55.66
N TYR A 4 -2.76 -6.41 -55.71
CA TYR A 4 -2.67 -5.14 -56.50
C TYR A 4 -3.65 -3.96 -56.24
N GLY A 5 -3.24 -2.69 -56.34
CA GLY A 5 -2.03 -2.16 -56.97
C GLY A 5 -1.79 -0.65 -56.81
N LYS A 6 -0.62 -0.26 -57.36
CA LYS A 6 -0.04 1.09 -57.43
C LYS A 6 -0.83 2.03 -58.35
N GLY A 7 -0.76 3.33 -58.05
CA GLY A 7 -1.05 4.40 -58.99
C GLY A 7 -0.30 5.68 -58.63
N SER A 8 0.84 5.92 -59.29
CA SER A 8 1.51 7.22 -59.32
C SER A 8 0.93 8.04 -60.47
N PHE A 9 0.65 9.33 -60.24
CA PHE A 9 0.48 10.32 -61.31
C PHE A 9 1.43 11.49 -61.06
N VAL A 10 2.32 11.69 -62.03
CA VAL A 10 3.17 12.87 -62.22
C VAL A 10 2.56 13.64 -63.38
N VAL A 11 2.30 14.94 -63.21
CA VAL A 11 2.05 15.90 -64.29
C VAL A 11 3.01 17.06 -64.11
N ALA A 12 3.73 17.40 -65.17
CA ALA A 12 4.81 18.38 -65.18
C ALA A 12 4.51 19.51 -66.18
N ILE A 13 4.83 20.76 -65.76
CA ILE A 13 5.35 21.90 -66.56
C ILE A 13 4.32 22.58 -67.50
N SER A 14 4.18 23.92 -67.64
CA SER A 14 5.07 25.09 -67.52
C SER A 14 4.24 26.39 -67.45
N CYS A 15 4.71 27.40 -66.72
CA CYS A 15 4.58 28.80 -67.16
C CYS A 15 5.71 29.67 -66.58
N PHE A 16 6.27 30.52 -67.42
CA PHE A 16 7.51 31.28 -67.24
C PHE A 16 7.14 32.75 -66.94
N PHE A 17 7.54 33.32 -65.80
CA PHE A 17 7.57 34.77 -65.58
C PHE A 17 8.72 35.18 -64.65
N LEU A 18 9.22 36.39 -64.91
CA LEU A 18 10.53 36.95 -64.54
C LEU A 18 10.69 37.38 -63.06
N PHE A 19 11.94 37.25 -62.59
CA PHE A 19 12.65 37.86 -61.45
C PHE A 19 11.93 38.90 -60.56
N SER A 20 11.89 38.60 -59.25
CA SER A 20 12.35 39.52 -58.20
C SER A 20 12.74 38.72 -56.94
N SER A 21 13.91 39.01 -56.38
CA SER A 21 14.48 38.29 -55.25
C SER A 21 13.74 38.59 -53.95
N MET A 22 13.01 37.61 -53.43
CA MET A 22 12.66 37.51 -52.03
C MET A 22 12.95 36.09 -51.57
N PHE A 23 13.97 35.94 -50.72
CA PHE A 23 14.23 34.71 -49.98
C PHE A 23 13.02 34.45 -49.07
N ILE A 24 12.07 33.63 -49.52
CA ILE A 24 11.07 33.02 -48.66
C ILE A 24 11.66 31.68 -48.24
N GLN A 25 12.10 31.57 -46.99
CA GLN A 25 12.45 30.27 -46.44
C GLN A 25 11.19 29.39 -46.43
N PRO A 26 11.25 28.14 -46.93
CA PRO A 26 10.13 27.23 -46.74
C PRO A 26 10.00 26.99 -45.24
N ILE A 27 8.87 27.42 -44.67
CA ILE A 27 8.47 26.98 -43.32
C ILE A 27 8.27 25.48 -43.43
N LEU A 28 9.25 24.74 -42.91
CA LEU A 28 9.13 23.32 -42.64
C LEU A 28 8.05 23.18 -41.56
N ILE A 29 6.81 22.98 -41.98
CA ILE A 29 5.76 22.47 -41.11
C ILE A 29 6.18 21.04 -40.80
N GLN A 30 6.90 20.87 -39.69
CA GLN A 30 7.12 19.56 -39.11
C GLN A 30 5.73 18.96 -38.86
N PRO A 31 5.45 17.71 -39.25
CA PRO A 31 4.23 17.07 -38.80
C PRO A 31 4.28 17.08 -37.26
N ILE A 32 3.40 17.84 -36.63
CA ILE A 32 3.06 17.64 -35.24
C ILE A 32 2.42 16.26 -35.24
N TRP A 33 3.20 15.25 -34.85
CA TRP A 33 2.63 13.98 -34.44
C TRP A 33 1.72 14.36 -33.29
N ALA A 34 0.42 14.15 -33.47
CA ALA A 34 -0.55 14.32 -32.41
C ALA A 34 -0.07 13.45 -31.25
N GLU A 35 0.44 14.10 -30.21
CA GLU A 35 0.47 13.53 -28.87
C GLU A 35 -0.99 13.08 -28.63
N GLU A 36 -1.21 11.80 -28.36
CA GLU A 36 -2.56 11.28 -28.13
C GLU A 36 -3.25 12.19 -27.12
N ALA A 37 -4.25 12.96 -27.58
CA ALA A 37 -4.89 13.95 -26.73
C ALA A 37 -5.55 13.18 -25.59
N LYS A 38 -5.03 13.37 -24.37
CA LYS A 38 -5.53 12.71 -23.18
C LYS A 38 -7.00 13.08 -23.00
N VAL A 39 -7.84 12.06 -23.05
CA VAL A 39 -9.30 12.16 -23.10
C VAL A 39 -9.87 12.78 -21.82
N VAL A 40 -9.17 12.55 -20.69
CA VAL A 40 -9.41 13.18 -19.38
C VAL A 40 -8.07 13.64 -18.84
N THR A 41 -8.07 14.79 -18.17
CA THR A 41 -6.91 15.28 -17.42
C THR A 41 -7.29 15.52 -15.96
N SER A 42 -6.30 15.60 -15.10
CA SER A 42 -6.49 15.99 -13.71
C SER A 42 -6.05 17.44 -13.52
N ASP A 43 -6.92 18.26 -12.93
CA ASP A 43 -6.60 19.67 -12.71
C ASP A 43 -5.79 19.82 -11.43
N PHE A 44 -4.48 19.97 -11.58
CA PHE A 44 -3.60 20.36 -10.48
C PHE A 44 -2.98 21.74 -10.76
N ALA A 45 -3.33 22.73 -9.94
CA ALA A 45 -2.47 23.89 -9.80
C ALA A 45 -1.12 23.40 -9.23
N SER A 46 -0.01 23.73 -9.88
CA SER A 46 1.36 23.23 -9.66
C SER A 46 2.01 23.68 -8.34
N SER A 47 1.28 23.52 -7.23
CA SER A 47 1.79 23.67 -5.88
C SER A 47 2.12 22.28 -5.35
N TYR A 48 3.40 21.90 -5.36
CA TYR A 48 3.90 20.71 -4.66
C TYR A 48 3.69 20.79 -3.12
N GLY A 49 3.20 21.92 -2.59
CA GLY A 49 3.00 22.17 -1.16
C GLY A 49 1.71 21.60 -0.55
N ASP A 50 0.78 21.08 -1.36
CA ASP A 50 -0.55 20.61 -0.90
C ASP A 50 -0.74 19.09 -0.96
N ILE A 51 0.34 18.31 -1.15
CA ILE A 51 0.25 16.84 -1.16
C ILE A 51 0.30 16.35 0.30
N PRO A 52 -0.76 15.73 0.83
CA PRO A 52 -0.79 15.26 2.20
C PRO A 52 0.21 14.11 2.39
N VAL A 53 0.87 14.10 3.54
CA VAL A 53 1.69 12.98 3.97
C VAL A 53 0.78 11.92 4.57
N VAL A 54 0.92 10.68 4.11
CA VAL A 54 0.31 9.50 4.71
C VAL A 54 1.40 8.57 5.21
N TYR A 55 1.19 7.99 6.36
CA TYR A 55 2.17 7.18 7.06
C TYR A 55 1.98 5.69 6.78
N ILE A 56 3.08 5.02 6.45
CA ILE A 56 3.10 3.58 6.21
C ILE A 56 2.73 2.84 7.50
N GLY A 57 1.80 1.89 7.42
CA GLY A 57 1.30 1.12 8.55
C GLY A 57 0.16 1.77 9.33
N HIS A 58 -0.42 2.87 8.82
CA HIS A 58 -1.52 3.59 9.46
C HIS A 58 -2.82 3.54 8.63
N ASN A 59 -3.93 3.72 9.34
CA ASN A 59 -5.30 3.67 8.81
C ASN A 59 -5.95 5.06 8.89
N GLN A 60 -7.09 5.22 8.20
CA GLN A 60 -7.93 6.43 8.24
C GLN A 60 -7.18 7.72 7.89
N GLN A 61 -6.31 7.65 6.88
CA GLN A 61 -5.46 8.77 6.50
C GLN A 61 -6.03 9.48 5.28
N GLN A 62 -6.31 10.77 5.42
CA GLN A 62 -6.90 11.57 4.36
C GLN A 62 -5.87 11.84 3.26
N ALA A 63 -6.22 11.52 2.03
CA ALA A 63 -5.48 11.90 0.83
C ALA A 63 -6.13 13.10 0.14
N ARG A 64 -5.43 13.64 -0.85
CA ARG A 64 -5.88 14.78 -1.64
C ARG A 64 -7.06 14.37 -2.53
N ASP A 65 -8.07 15.25 -2.57
CA ASP A 65 -9.17 15.13 -3.52
C ASP A 65 -8.66 15.20 -4.98
N ILE A 66 -9.35 14.50 -5.89
CA ILE A 66 -9.01 14.48 -7.31
C ILE A 66 -10.09 15.26 -8.06
N THR A 67 -9.70 16.21 -8.92
CA THR A 67 -10.60 16.79 -9.92
C THR A 67 -10.24 16.25 -11.28
N LEU A 68 -11.15 15.49 -11.89
CA LEU A 68 -11.02 15.00 -13.26
C LEU A 68 -11.81 15.90 -14.20
N THR A 69 -11.15 16.33 -15.28
CA THR A 69 -11.74 17.17 -16.32
C THR A 69 -11.73 16.41 -17.63
N GLU A 70 -12.91 16.21 -18.17
CA GLU A 70 -13.10 15.73 -19.54
C GLU A 70 -12.66 16.83 -20.51
N VAL A 71 -11.65 16.54 -21.33
CA VAL A 71 -11.05 17.53 -22.23
C VAL A 71 -11.86 17.67 -23.52
N VAL A 72 -12.39 16.55 -24.01
CA VAL A 72 -13.20 16.47 -25.23
C VAL A 72 -14.60 15.99 -24.85
N PRO A 73 -15.68 16.72 -25.17
CA PRO A 73 -17.04 16.26 -24.89
C PRO A 73 -17.34 14.86 -25.45
N GLU A 74 -18.27 14.14 -24.85
CA GLU A 74 -18.67 12.76 -25.18
C GLU A 74 -17.62 11.67 -24.91
N SER A 75 -16.47 12.05 -24.34
CA SER A 75 -15.39 11.15 -23.98
C SER A 75 -15.71 10.29 -22.75
N LEU A 76 -16.51 10.81 -21.82
CA LEU A 76 -17.09 10.06 -20.71
C LEU A 76 -18.30 9.26 -21.23
N MET A 77 -18.07 7.99 -21.51
CA MET A 77 -19.10 7.12 -22.06
C MET A 77 -20.10 6.63 -21.02
N ALA A 78 -21.37 6.61 -21.40
CA ALA A 78 -22.46 5.99 -20.66
C ALA A 78 -23.21 5.00 -21.56
N ARG A 79 -22.50 3.98 -22.06
CA ARG A 79 -23.08 2.93 -22.92
C ARG A 79 -23.16 1.60 -22.18
N GLU A 80 -24.00 0.69 -22.65
CA GLU A 80 -24.08 -0.66 -22.10
C GLU A 80 -22.68 -1.31 -22.13
N SER A 81 -22.21 -1.80 -20.98
CA SER A 81 -20.84 -2.32 -20.73
C SER A 81 -19.66 -1.32 -20.82
N HIS A 82 -19.91 -0.05 -21.19
CA HIS A 82 -18.91 1.03 -21.29
C HIS A 82 -19.33 2.27 -20.53
N ASN A 83 -19.33 2.15 -19.21
CA ASN A 83 -19.85 3.18 -18.33
C ASN A 83 -19.25 3.17 -16.92
N GLU A 84 -18.17 2.42 -16.70
CA GLU A 84 -17.52 2.38 -15.38
C GLU A 84 -16.27 3.25 -15.37
N LEU A 85 -16.20 4.19 -14.44
CA LEU A 85 -14.99 4.92 -14.06
C LEU A 85 -14.35 4.22 -12.87
N ARG A 86 -13.03 3.98 -12.91
CA ARG A 86 -12.31 3.28 -11.84
C ARG A 86 -11.06 4.05 -11.39
N LEU A 87 -10.83 4.06 -10.08
CA LEU A 87 -9.66 4.64 -9.43
C LEU A 87 -8.89 3.54 -8.72
N TYR A 88 -7.78 3.12 -9.29
CA TYR A 88 -6.92 2.08 -8.72
C TYR A 88 -5.86 2.68 -7.81
N LEU A 89 -5.81 2.19 -6.58
CA LEU A 89 -4.72 2.46 -5.63
C LEU A 89 -3.53 1.53 -5.93
N PRO A 90 -2.30 1.92 -5.53
CA PRO A 90 -1.16 1.02 -5.61
C PRO A 90 -1.32 -0.17 -4.65
N LEU A 91 -0.59 -1.25 -4.91
CA LEU A 91 -0.64 -2.47 -4.09
C LEU A 91 -0.30 -2.17 -2.63
N GLY A 92 -1.07 -2.73 -1.70
CA GLY A 92 -0.90 -2.50 -0.26
C GLY A 92 -1.56 -1.21 0.26
N ILE A 93 -2.24 -0.44 -0.59
CA ILE A 93 -3.08 0.69 -0.16
C ILE A 93 -4.54 0.38 -0.49
N SER A 94 -5.44 0.62 0.48
CA SER A 94 -6.89 0.44 0.30
C SER A 94 -7.68 1.65 0.80
N PHE A 95 -8.93 1.76 0.36
CA PHE A 95 -9.86 2.79 0.84
C PHE A 95 -10.53 2.25 2.11
N GLU A 96 -10.52 3.05 3.18
CA GLU A 96 -11.24 2.75 4.43
C GLU A 96 -12.72 3.08 4.32
N GLU A 97 -13.06 4.06 3.48
CA GLU A 97 -14.41 4.51 3.25
C GLU A 97 -14.69 4.59 1.75
N ILE A 98 -15.96 4.55 1.36
CA ILE A 98 -16.36 4.72 -0.04
C ILE A 98 -16.13 6.20 -0.41
N PRO A 99 -15.27 6.51 -1.39
CA PRO A 99 -15.03 7.88 -1.82
C PRO A 99 -16.26 8.46 -2.53
N SER A 100 -16.42 9.78 -2.49
CA SER A 100 -17.54 10.48 -3.14
C SER A 100 -17.15 10.90 -4.56
N PHE A 101 -17.99 10.57 -5.55
CA PHE A 101 -17.86 11.05 -6.92
C PHE A 101 -18.98 12.04 -7.20
N LYS A 102 -18.62 13.30 -7.48
CA LYS A 102 -19.58 14.38 -7.68
C LYS A 102 -19.27 15.16 -8.94
N ILE A 103 -20.27 15.29 -9.81
CA ILE A 103 -20.22 16.24 -10.93
C ILE A 103 -20.31 17.66 -10.36
N VAL A 104 -19.30 18.47 -10.63
CA VAL A 104 -19.24 19.88 -10.17
C VAL A 104 -19.51 20.85 -11.31
N GLU A 105 -19.19 20.48 -12.54
CA GLU A 105 -19.47 21.22 -13.77
C GLU A 105 -19.80 20.24 -14.91
N GLY A 106 -20.64 20.65 -15.87
CA GLY A 106 -21.07 19.81 -16.99
C GLY A 106 -22.42 19.11 -16.78
N ASP A 107 -22.76 18.23 -17.71
CA ASP A 107 -24.10 17.62 -17.85
C ASP A 107 -24.11 16.08 -17.75
N ALA A 108 -22.95 15.45 -17.52
CA ALA A 108 -22.89 14.02 -17.21
C ALA A 108 -23.60 13.71 -15.88
N LEU A 109 -24.05 12.46 -15.72
CA LEU A 109 -24.67 11.97 -14.47
C LEU A 109 -23.94 10.72 -13.97
N ILE A 110 -23.78 10.64 -12.65
CA ILE A 110 -23.24 9.47 -11.94
C ILE A 110 -24.37 8.85 -11.11
N SER A 111 -24.50 7.53 -11.17
CA SER A 111 -25.43 6.83 -10.28
C SER A 111 -24.87 6.83 -8.86
N ALA A 112 -25.41 7.67 -7.98
CA ALA A 112 -24.89 7.81 -6.61
C ALA A 112 -24.84 6.48 -5.83
N GLY A 113 -25.81 5.58 -6.06
CA GLY A 113 -25.84 4.24 -5.44
C GLY A 113 -24.90 3.21 -6.11
N SER A 114 -24.22 3.56 -7.19
CA SER A 114 -23.28 2.67 -7.87
C SER A 114 -21.86 2.73 -7.32
N VAL A 115 -21.54 3.75 -6.51
CA VAL A 115 -20.18 3.96 -6.04
C VAL A 115 -19.79 2.89 -5.03
N THR A 116 -18.76 2.12 -5.35
CA THR A 116 -18.29 1.01 -4.50
C THR A 116 -16.76 0.90 -4.51
N THR A 117 -16.22 0.17 -3.54
CA THR A 117 -14.80 -0.21 -3.49
C THR A 117 -14.67 -1.72 -3.65
N ARG A 118 -13.63 -2.19 -4.34
CA ARG A 118 -13.42 -3.61 -4.68
C ARG A 118 -11.93 -3.93 -4.79
N TYR A 119 -11.62 -5.22 -4.73
CA TYR A 119 -10.32 -5.76 -5.11
C TYR A 119 -10.41 -6.45 -6.47
N ASP A 120 -9.36 -6.34 -7.27
CA ASP A 120 -9.19 -7.19 -8.44
C ASP A 120 -8.48 -8.52 -8.09
N ARG A 121 -8.35 -9.40 -9.08
CA ARG A 121 -7.72 -10.73 -8.90
C ARG A 121 -6.22 -10.66 -8.57
N THR A 122 -5.60 -9.52 -8.82
CA THR A 122 -4.17 -9.26 -8.57
C THR A 122 -3.94 -8.56 -7.23
N GLY A 123 -5.01 -8.27 -6.47
CA GLY A 123 -4.94 -7.66 -5.15
C GLY A 123 -4.91 -6.14 -5.15
N PHE A 124 -5.08 -5.47 -6.29
CA PHE A 124 -5.21 -4.01 -6.31
C PHE A 124 -6.61 -3.60 -5.85
N HIS A 125 -6.66 -2.63 -4.95
CA HIS A 125 -7.89 -2.03 -4.49
C HIS A 125 -8.29 -0.87 -5.39
N TYR A 126 -9.56 -0.78 -5.75
CA TYR A 126 -10.07 0.32 -6.55
C TYR A 126 -11.46 0.77 -6.11
N ALA A 127 -11.77 2.04 -6.34
CA ALA A 127 -13.12 2.57 -6.27
C ALA A 127 -13.70 2.64 -7.67
N SER A 128 -15.00 2.41 -7.84
CA SER A 128 -15.66 2.59 -9.12
C SER A 128 -17.01 3.28 -9.01
N ALA A 129 -17.38 3.97 -10.08
CA ALA A 129 -18.65 4.67 -10.23
C ALA A 129 -19.19 4.47 -11.64
N THR A 130 -20.51 4.35 -11.76
CA THR A 130 -21.20 4.18 -13.05
C THR A 130 -21.68 5.52 -13.60
N ILE A 131 -21.25 5.85 -14.82
CA ILE A 131 -21.75 6.98 -15.60
C ILE A 131 -23.09 6.59 -16.25
N VAL A 132 -24.11 7.41 -16.06
CA VAL A 132 -25.50 7.13 -16.50
C VAL A 132 -25.85 7.92 -17.76
N SER A 133 -25.24 9.08 -17.95
CA SER A 133 -25.35 9.86 -19.18
C SER A 133 -23.99 10.38 -19.60
N SER A 134 -23.67 10.24 -20.89
CA SER A 134 -22.50 10.85 -21.50
C SER A 134 -22.72 12.36 -21.59
N SER A 135 -21.64 13.11 -21.50
CA SER A 135 -21.69 14.57 -21.55
C SER A 135 -21.86 15.07 -22.98
N SER A 136 -22.53 16.21 -23.16
CA SER A 136 -22.50 17.00 -24.40
C SER A 136 -21.60 18.23 -24.28
N SER A 137 -21.05 18.46 -23.09
CA SER A 137 -20.14 19.55 -22.74
C SER A 137 -18.99 19.05 -21.85
N PRO A 138 -17.85 19.73 -21.78
CA PRO A 138 -16.75 19.32 -20.89
C PRO A 138 -17.24 19.17 -19.45
N THR A 139 -17.05 17.99 -18.87
CA THR A 139 -17.51 17.66 -17.51
C THR A 139 -16.35 17.65 -16.52
N ARG A 140 -16.59 18.19 -15.32
CA ARG A 140 -15.65 18.12 -14.19
C ARG A 140 -16.22 17.28 -13.06
N ILE A 141 -15.44 16.30 -12.63
CA ILE A 141 -15.78 15.36 -11.57
C ILE A 141 -14.85 15.60 -10.39
N LEU A 142 -15.41 15.97 -9.25
CA LEU A 142 -14.71 16.00 -7.97
C LEU A 142 -14.83 14.64 -7.29
N ILE A 143 -13.69 14.08 -6.93
CA ILE A 143 -13.57 12.85 -6.17
C ILE A 143 -12.97 13.19 -4.83
N SER A 144 -13.74 12.98 -3.76
CA SER A 144 -13.40 13.40 -2.40
C SER A 144 -13.68 12.31 -1.39
N ASN A 145 -13.44 12.58 -0.10
CA ASN A 145 -13.51 11.59 0.98
C ASN A 145 -12.57 10.39 0.73
N ILE A 146 -11.36 10.68 0.25
CA ILE A 146 -10.34 9.66 -0.01
C ILE A 146 -9.61 9.37 1.30
N ASN A 147 -10.11 8.39 2.05
CA ASN A 147 -9.50 7.90 3.29
C ASN A 147 -8.78 6.58 3.05
N LEU A 148 -7.49 6.55 3.35
CA LEU A 148 -6.59 5.45 3.01
C LEU A 148 -6.17 4.62 4.23
N ARG A 149 -6.07 3.32 4.01
CA ARG A 149 -5.23 2.39 4.76
C ARG A 149 -3.94 2.16 3.99
N VAL A 150 -2.80 2.34 4.64
CA VAL A 150 -1.48 2.13 4.02
C VAL A 150 -0.81 0.96 4.73
N SER A 151 -0.65 -0.17 4.05
CA SER A 151 0.04 -1.36 4.58
C SER A 151 1.51 -1.06 4.88
N ARG A 152 2.07 -1.78 5.86
CA ARG A 152 3.49 -1.74 6.22
C ARG A 152 4.43 -2.21 5.09
N SER A 153 3.89 -2.90 4.08
CA SER A 153 4.64 -3.35 2.88
C SER A 153 4.80 -2.28 1.80
N VAL A 154 4.14 -1.13 1.95
CA VAL A 154 4.18 -0.05 0.95
C VAL A 154 5.53 0.69 1.04
N PRO A 155 6.23 0.91 -0.08
CA PRO A 155 7.45 1.70 -0.10
C PRO A 155 7.16 3.19 0.14
N SER A 156 8.12 3.92 0.71
CA SER A 156 8.04 5.37 0.79
C SER A 156 8.09 6.00 -0.60
N GLY A 157 7.26 7.01 -0.85
CA GLY A 157 7.19 7.70 -2.14
C GLY A 157 5.78 8.15 -2.47
N ASP A 158 5.57 8.59 -3.70
CA ASP A 158 4.27 9.10 -4.14
C ASP A 158 3.21 8.00 -4.18
N VAL A 159 2.06 8.28 -3.57
CA VAL A 159 0.85 7.47 -3.75
C VAL A 159 0.17 7.91 -5.02
N VAL A 160 0.40 7.14 -6.09
CA VAL A 160 -0.15 7.40 -7.41
C VAL A 160 -1.41 6.56 -7.65
N VAL A 161 -2.55 7.23 -7.82
CA VAL A 161 -3.80 6.62 -8.27
C VAL A 161 -3.80 6.51 -9.79
N LYS A 162 -4.22 5.35 -10.30
CA LYS A 162 -4.41 5.11 -11.73
C LYS A 162 -5.88 5.21 -12.10
N ILE A 163 -6.21 6.13 -13.00
CA ILE A 163 -7.57 6.31 -13.51
C ILE A 163 -7.76 5.37 -14.71
N LYS A 164 -8.81 4.54 -14.62
CA LYS A 164 -9.12 3.48 -15.58
C LYS A 164 -10.63 3.38 -15.79
N GLY A 165 -11.04 2.38 -16.55
CA GLY A 165 -12.43 1.95 -16.65
C GLY A 165 -13.00 2.13 -18.05
N THR A 166 -14.09 1.42 -18.30
CA THR A 166 -14.71 1.36 -19.63
C THR A 166 -15.44 2.64 -20.02
N ALA A 167 -15.70 3.55 -19.07
CA ALA A 167 -16.22 4.89 -19.36
C ALA A 167 -15.20 5.79 -20.07
N LEU A 168 -13.90 5.46 -20.03
CA LEU A 168 -12.81 6.29 -20.54
C LEU A 168 -12.10 5.70 -21.76
N ASN A 169 -12.41 4.47 -22.14
CA ASN A 169 -11.77 3.78 -23.25
C ASN A 169 -12.80 3.00 -24.08
N GLU A 170 -12.96 3.37 -25.36
CA GLU A 170 -13.95 2.79 -26.27
C GLU A 170 -13.65 1.33 -26.65
N THR A 171 -12.44 0.84 -26.38
CA THR A 171 -12.02 -0.52 -26.74
C THR A 171 -12.09 -1.46 -25.53
N THR A 172 -13.04 -2.41 -25.56
CA THR A 172 -13.25 -3.44 -24.53
C THR A 172 -11.98 -4.22 -24.13
N GLY A 173 -11.04 -4.39 -25.06
CA GLY A 173 -9.77 -5.09 -24.83
C GLY A 173 -8.78 -4.37 -23.91
N PHE A 174 -9.01 -3.08 -23.65
CA PHE A 174 -8.09 -2.19 -22.92
C PHE A 174 -8.77 -1.48 -21.73
N ALA A 175 -9.88 -2.02 -21.22
CA ALA A 175 -10.59 -1.50 -20.04
C ALA A 175 -9.70 -1.34 -18.78
N ASN A 176 -8.55 -2.02 -18.77
CA ASN A 176 -7.55 -2.01 -17.70
C ASN A 176 -6.37 -1.05 -17.96
N ASP A 177 -6.36 -0.35 -19.09
CA ASP A 177 -5.32 0.64 -19.40
C ASP A 177 -5.50 1.87 -18.54
N THR A 178 -4.36 2.48 -18.20
CA THR A 178 -4.32 3.67 -17.37
C THR A 178 -4.43 4.89 -18.28
N VAL A 179 -5.51 5.65 -18.10
CA VAL A 179 -5.78 6.86 -18.90
C VAL A 179 -5.12 8.07 -18.25
N GLU A 180 -5.01 8.11 -16.92
CA GLU A 180 -4.41 9.20 -16.16
C GLU A 180 -3.77 8.67 -14.87
N GLU A 181 -2.71 9.31 -14.41
CA GLU A 181 -2.02 8.97 -13.16
C GLU A 181 -1.96 10.21 -12.26
N VAL A 182 -2.39 10.04 -11.01
CA VAL A 182 -2.61 11.16 -10.11
C VAL A 182 -1.94 10.90 -8.77
N VAL A 183 -0.98 11.75 -8.40
CA VAL A 183 -0.44 11.74 -7.03
C VAL A 183 -1.51 12.24 -6.07
N ILE A 184 -1.89 11.47 -5.06
CA ILE A 184 -2.88 11.89 -4.05
C ILE A 184 -2.30 12.07 -2.65
N ALA A 185 -1.13 11.49 -2.40
CA ALA A 185 -0.44 11.60 -1.12
C ALA A 185 1.04 11.27 -1.31
N SER A 186 1.86 11.59 -0.31
CA SER A 186 3.23 11.11 -0.17
C SER A 186 3.26 10.08 0.96
N ALA A 187 3.48 8.81 0.64
CA ALA A 187 3.68 7.75 1.62
C ALA A 187 5.06 7.93 2.26
N GLN A 188 5.06 8.15 3.57
CA GLN A 188 6.28 8.34 4.33
C GLN A 188 6.34 7.39 5.51
N LEU A 189 7.56 7.12 5.92
CA LEU A 189 7.82 6.56 7.23
C LEU A 189 7.60 7.69 8.25
N PRO A 190 6.73 7.55 9.27
CA PRO A 190 6.65 8.42 10.44
C PRO A 190 7.99 9.00 10.88
N ASP A 191 8.05 10.31 11.12
CA ASP A 191 9.30 11.07 11.32
C ASP A 191 10.23 10.56 12.44
N LYS A 192 9.74 9.70 13.35
CA LYS A 192 10.60 8.93 14.27
C LYS A 192 11.52 7.90 13.57
N TRP A 193 11.38 7.78 12.25
CA TRP A 193 12.13 6.90 11.35
C TRP A 193 12.98 7.68 10.33
N ALA A 194 12.91 9.01 10.31
CA ALA A 194 14.01 9.81 9.78
C ALA A 194 15.18 9.61 10.75
N PHE A 195 16.16 8.79 10.37
CA PHE A 195 17.43 8.65 11.06
C PHE A 195 17.85 10.01 11.64
N SER A 196 17.83 10.17 12.96
CA SER A 196 18.40 11.34 13.62
C SER A 196 19.91 11.12 13.68
N PRO A 197 20.74 11.89 12.95
CA PRO A 197 22.12 12.04 13.30
C PRO A 197 22.21 13.35 14.11
N TYR A 198 21.82 13.28 15.38
CA TYR A 198 22.08 14.28 16.42
C TYR A 198 21.39 15.67 16.32
N LEU A 199 20.91 16.09 17.51
CA LEU A 199 20.80 17.47 18.04
C LEU A 199 19.68 18.38 17.50
N GLY A 200 18.84 18.83 18.45
CA GLY A 200 18.26 20.17 18.41
C GLY A 200 16.74 20.24 18.61
N ASP A 201 16.35 20.53 19.84
CA ASP A 201 15.07 21.10 20.28
C ASP A 201 13.74 20.40 19.97
N ARG A 202 13.16 19.86 21.05
CA ARG A 202 11.77 19.42 21.15
C ARG A 202 10.88 20.61 21.47
N GLN A 203 10.04 21.03 20.54
CA GLN A 203 8.76 21.67 20.87
C GLN A 203 7.68 21.24 19.87
N SER A 204 6.55 20.75 20.42
CA SER A 204 5.30 20.33 19.78
C SER A 204 5.31 19.04 18.93
N GLU A 205 5.50 17.89 19.59
CA GLU A 205 4.90 16.64 19.09
C GLU A 205 3.39 16.71 19.39
N LYS A 206 2.56 16.80 18.34
CA LYS A 206 1.17 16.35 18.44
C LYS A 206 1.22 14.88 18.82
N GLU A 207 0.45 14.52 19.83
CA GLU A 207 0.35 13.15 20.34
C GLU A 207 -0.30 12.27 19.28
N TYR A 208 0.52 11.71 18.39
CA TYR A 208 0.10 10.69 17.43
C TYR A 208 -0.20 9.43 18.23
N LEU A 209 -1.49 9.14 18.40
CA LEU A 209 -2.00 7.95 19.05
C LEU A 209 -1.64 6.73 18.20
N PHE A 210 -0.49 6.12 18.47
CA PHE A 210 -0.27 4.72 18.14
C PHE A 210 -1.35 3.89 18.87
N PRO A 211 -1.84 2.77 18.30
CA PRO A 211 -2.59 1.82 19.10
C PRO A 211 -1.68 1.47 20.29
N THR A 212 -2.07 1.93 21.47
CA THR A 212 -1.39 1.52 22.70
C THR A 212 -1.85 0.10 22.91
N TYR A 213 -1.08 -0.87 22.43
CA TYR A 213 -1.20 -2.22 22.93
C TYR A 213 -1.03 -2.10 24.44
N SER A 214 -2.09 -2.35 25.20
CA SER A 214 -1.98 -2.49 26.65
C SER A 214 -1.18 -3.76 26.89
N ARG A 215 0.14 -3.64 26.79
CA ARG A 215 1.05 -4.75 27.01
C ARG A 215 0.98 -5.12 28.48
N PRO A 216 0.64 -6.38 28.80
CA PRO A 216 0.63 -6.84 30.17
C PRO A 216 2.03 -6.70 30.75
N GLU A 217 2.06 -6.32 32.02
CA GLU A 217 3.27 -6.15 32.82
C GLU A 217 3.94 -7.49 33.10
N VAL A 218 3.16 -8.57 33.26
CA VAL A 218 3.69 -9.88 33.67
C VAL A 218 3.07 -11.04 32.88
N LEU A 219 3.93 -11.98 32.45
CA LEU A 219 3.52 -13.30 31.96
C LEU A 219 4.29 -14.41 32.67
N HIS A 220 3.65 -15.57 32.83
CA HIS A 220 4.27 -16.76 33.41
C HIS A 220 4.04 -17.99 32.55
N PHE A 221 5.13 -18.67 32.20
CA PHE A 221 5.11 -19.93 31.46
C PHE A 221 5.85 -21.00 32.25
N THR A 222 5.25 -22.18 32.37
CA THR A 222 5.82 -23.31 33.10
C THR A 222 6.19 -24.42 32.12
N VAL A 223 7.38 -25.00 32.29
CA VAL A 223 7.84 -26.11 31.45
C VAL A 223 6.94 -27.33 31.64
N GLY A 224 6.55 -27.96 30.53
CA GLY A 224 5.73 -29.17 30.53
C GLY A 224 4.24 -28.94 30.81
N GLU A 225 3.80 -27.70 30.98
CA GLU A 225 2.41 -27.36 31.25
C GLU A 225 1.73 -26.76 30.01
N GLU A 226 0.47 -27.13 29.80
CA GLU A 226 -0.38 -26.58 28.71
C GLU A 226 -1.02 -25.25 29.11
N THR A 227 -0.81 -24.77 30.34
CA THR A 227 -1.38 -23.50 30.79
C THR A 227 -0.31 -22.46 31.08
N TYR A 228 -0.67 -21.21 30.86
CA TYR A 228 0.17 -20.04 31.14
C TYR A 228 -0.68 -18.91 31.71
N TRP A 229 -0.01 -17.92 32.30
CA TRP A 229 -0.68 -16.78 32.93
C TRP A 229 -0.29 -15.48 32.23
N VAL A 230 -1.29 -14.64 32.01
CA VAL A 230 -1.13 -13.24 31.58
C VAL A 230 -1.76 -12.38 32.65
N GLU A 231 -0.95 -11.62 33.39
CA GLU A 231 -1.36 -11.02 34.66
C GLU A 231 -1.94 -12.11 35.60
N ASP A 232 -3.23 -12.00 35.95
CA ASP A 232 -3.98 -12.94 36.79
C ASP A 232 -4.89 -13.88 35.98
N GLU A 233 -4.86 -13.80 34.64
CA GLU A 233 -5.69 -14.63 33.75
C GLU A 233 -4.93 -15.88 33.31
N GLN A 234 -5.48 -17.06 33.62
CA GLN A 234 -4.99 -18.34 33.11
C GLN A 234 -5.49 -18.57 31.68
N ARG A 235 -4.58 -18.99 30.80
CA ARG A 235 -4.85 -19.31 29.40
C ARG A 235 -4.24 -20.67 29.05
N GLU A 236 -4.70 -21.24 27.94
CA GLU A 236 -4.28 -22.56 27.45
C GLU A 236 -3.40 -22.45 26.19
N MET A 237 -2.49 -23.39 26.03
CA MET A 237 -1.61 -23.61 24.90
C MET A 237 -1.84 -25.01 24.34
N ASP A 238 -1.72 -25.15 23.02
CA ASP A 238 -1.86 -26.45 22.34
C ASP A 238 -0.54 -27.24 22.25
N VAL A 239 0.57 -26.63 22.71
CA VAL A 239 1.90 -27.24 22.80
C VAL A 239 2.58 -26.72 24.06
N VAL A 240 3.26 -27.62 24.78
CA VAL A 240 3.94 -27.28 26.04
C VAL A 240 5.32 -26.64 25.81
N PRO A 241 5.75 -25.69 26.64
CA PRO A 241 7.13 -25.24 26.68
C PRO A 241 8.06 -26.37 27.12
N TYR A 242 9.27 -26.42 26.57
CA TYR A 242 10.27 -27.43 26.92
C TYR A 242 11.68 -26.85 26.98
N ILE A 243 12.57 -27.53 27.69
CA ILE A 243 13.99 -27.16 27.73
C ILE A 243 14.75 -28.09 26.79
N GLU A 244 15.57 -27.51 25.92
CA GLU A 244 16.53 -28.23 25.11
C GLU A 244 17.88 -27.53 25.22
N GLY A 245 18.91 -28.29 25.65
CA GLY A 245 20.20 -27.71 26.03
C GLY A 245 20.06 -26.76 27.23
N GLU A 246 20.45 -25.50 27.03
CA GLU A 246 20.33 -24.43 28.03
C GLU A 246 19.17 -23.45 27.73
N HIS A 247 18.36 -23.76 26.71
CA HIS A 247 17.33 -22.85 26.20
C HIS A 247 15.93 -23.37 26.50
N LEU A 248 15.08 -22.47 27.01
CA LEU A 248 13.64 -22.71 27.13
C LEU A 248 12.98 -22.35 25.79
N TYR A 249 12.40 -23.36 25.16
CA TYR A 249 11.58 -23.23 23.96
C TYR A 249 10.12 -23.05 24.30
N LEU A 250 9.49 -22.09 23.64
CA LEU A 250 8.09 -21.73 23.86
C LEU A 250 7.34 -21.62 22.53
N PRO A 251 6.06 -22.05 22.44
CA PRO A 251 5.32 -21.92 21.20
C PRO A 251 5.02 -20.44 20.95
N LEU A 252 5.62 -19.91 19.89
CA LEU A 252 5.76 -18.48 19.68
C LEU A 252 4.42 -17.74 19.66
N ARG A 253 3.38 -18.35 19.09
CA ARG A 253 2.05 -17.73 19.03
C ARG A 253 1.55 -17.30 20.40
N PHE A 254 1.69 -18.13 21.43
CA PHE A 254 1.20 -17.81 22.77
C PHE A 254 2.05 -16.75 23.47
N LEU A 255 3.34 -16.65 23.14
CA LEU A 255 4.15 -15.50 23.54
C LEU A 255 3.57 -14.22 22.95
N LEU A 256 3.31 -14.21 21.63
CA LEU A 256 2.86 -13.02 20.90
C LEU A 256 1.45 -12.58 21.34
N GLU A 257 0.51 -13.53 21.44
CA GLU A 257 -0.83 -13.28 21.97
C GLU A 257 -0.79 -12.81 23.43
N GLY A 258 0.08 -13.42 24.24
CA GLY A 258 0.27 -13.07 25.63
C GLY A 258 0.73 -11.61 25.80
N ILE A 259 1.56 -11.10 24.90
CA ILE A 259 2.01 -9.69 24.93
C ILE A 259 1.08 -8.73 24.18
N GLY A 260 -0.07 -9.21 23.71
CA GLY A 260 -1.14 -8.42 23.09
C GLY A 260 -1.02 -8.24 21.58
N LEU A 261 -0.15 -9.00 20.89
CA LEU A 261 -0.11 -9.00 19.42
C LEU A 261 -1.20 -9.93 18.86
N SER A 262 -1.79 -9.53 17.74
CA SER A 262 -2.81 -10.31 17.04
C SER A 262 -2.25 -10.98 15.77
N ASP A 263 -3.05 -11.81 15.12
CA ASP A 263 -2.68 -12.44 13.84
C ASP A 263 -2.32 -11.41 12.75
N GLU A 264 -2.83 -10.18 12.83
CA GLU A 264 -2.50 -9.10 11.88
C GLU A 264 -1.06 -8.58 12.04
N ASP A 265 -0.47 -8.76 13.23
CA ASP A 265 0.90 -8.38 13.54
C ASP A 265 1.90 -9.49 13.20
N ILE A 266 1.45 -10.60 12.61
CA ILE A 266 2.27 -11.77 12.32
C ILE A 266 2.14 -12.13 10.84
N LEU A 267 3.26 -12.12 10.12
CA LEU A 267 3.33 -12.61 8.75
C LEU A 267 4.22 -13.84 8.68
N TRP A 268 3.74 -14.87 8.00
CA TRP A 268 4.49 -16.08 7.71
C TRP A 268 4.68 -16.23 6.21
N ASP A 269 5.93 -16.35 5.74
CA ASP A 269 6.26 -16.77 4.39
C ASP A 269 6.66 -18.24 4.41
N GLY A 270 5.75 -19.11 3.94
CA GLY A 270 5.99 -20.54 3.88
C GLY A 270 7.01 -20.99 2.82
N ASN A 271 7.39 -20.14 1.86
CA ASN A 271 8.41 -20.50 0.87
C ASN A 271 9.82 -20.32 1.42
N SER A 272 10.03 -19.24 2.18
CA SER A 272 11.32 -18.92 2.81
C SER A 272 11.39 -19.32 4.28
N GLU A 273 10.34 -19.97 4.80
CA GLU A 273 10.16 -20.31 6.22
C GLU A 273 10.49 -19.16 7.16
N THR A 274 10.08 -17.95 6.76
CA THR A 274 10.41 -16.70 7.44
C THR A 274 9.18 -16.12 8.11
N LEU A 275 9.31 -15.89 9.41
CA LEU A 275 8.35 -15.19 10.23
C LEU A 275 8.73 -13.71 10.31
N THR A 276 7.74 -12.83 10.16
CA THR A 276 7.86 -11.40 10.44
C THR A 276 6.85 -11.01 11.51
N ILE A 277 7.32 -10.49 12.64
CA ILE A 277 6.51 -10.01 13.77
C ILE A 277 6.55 -8.50 13.78
N PHE A 278 5.40 -7.85 13.84
CA PHE A 278 5.28 -6.41 14.03
C PHE A 278 4.93 -6.10 15.48
N SER A 279 5.65 -5.15 16.07
CA SER A 279 5.47 -4.79 17.47
C SER A 279 5.65 -3.29 17.62
N GLY A 280 4.55 -2.55 17.47
CA GLY A 280 4.57 -1.10 17.39
C GLY A 280 5.41 -0.61 16.19
N LEU A 281 6.57 -0.01 16.48
CA LEU A 281 7.49 0.54 15.48
C LEU A 281 8.60 -0.43 15.05
N THR A 282 8.67 -1.61 15.66
CA THR A 282 9.71 -2.61 15.42
C THR A 282 9.14 -3.77 14.61
N PHE A 283 9.88 -4.25 13.62
CA PHE A 283 9.62 -5.58 13.06
C PHE A 283 10.81 -6.51 13.30
N ILE A 284 10.50 -7.74 13.72
CA ILE A 284 11.47 -8.81 13.95
C ILE A 284 11.26 -9.86 12.88
N GLN A 285 12.34 -10.30 12.23
CA GLN A 285 12.31 -11.43 11.30
C GLN A 285 13.18 -12.57 11.81
N LEU A 286 12.60 -13.77 11.74
CA LEU A 286 13.20 -15.02 12.16
C LEU A 286 12.97 -16.05 11.06
N THR A 287 13.98 -16.82 10.70
CA THR A 287 13.88 -17.88 9.70
C THR A 287 14.11 -19.23 10.38
N VAL A 288 13.31 -20.24 10.04
CA VAL A 288 13.43 -21.58 10.65
C VAL A 288 14.83 -22.15 10.39
N GLY A 289 15.47 -22.65 11.44
CA GLY A 289 16.84 -23.18 11.37
C GLY A 289 17.95 -22.12 11.27
N ASP A 290 17.62 -20.84 11.09
CA ASP A 290 18.57 -19.73 11.16
C ASP A 290 18.62 -19.15 12.58
N SER A 291 19.83 -18.89 13.07
CA SER A 291 20.05 -18.20 14.34
C SER A 291 20.08 -16.69 14.20
N SER A 292 20.11 -16.14 12.97
CA SER A 292 20.10 -14.70 12.75
C SER A 292 18.75 -14.09 13.14
N LEU A 293 18.77 -13.14 14.07
CA LEU A 293 17.61 -12.33 14.42
C LEU A 293 17.74 -10.99 13.74
N ARG A 294 16.80 -10.72 12.84
CA ARG A 294 16.74 -9.45 12.14
C ARG A 294 15.73 -8.54 12.83
N GLN A 295 16.14 -7.31 13.10
CA GLN A 295 15.24 -6.28 13.59
C GLN A 295 15.34 -5.10 12.64
N ASN A 296 14.20 -4.67 12.12
CA ASN A 296 14.11 -3.61 11.13
C ASN A 296 15.00 -3.83 9.88
N GLY A 297 15.09 -5.09 9.44
CA GLY A 297 15.85 -5.52 8.26
C GLY A 297 17.36 -5.71 8.48
N LEU A 298 17.90 -5.29 9.64
CA LEU A 298 19.29 -5.49 10.02
C LEU A 298 19.42 -6.71 10.92
N VAL A 299 20.48 -7.50 10.74
CA VAL A 299 20.84 -8.55 11.72
C VAL A 299 21.32 -7.84 12.98
N VAL A 300 20.56 -7.93 14.06
CA VAL A 300 20.87 -7.28 15.35
C VAL A 300 21.34 -8.27 16.40
N ASP A 301 21.12 -9.55 16.16
CA ASP A 301 21.55 -10.61 17.06
C ASP A 301 21.81 -11.91 16.29
N THR A 302 22.59 -12.79 16.91
CA THR A 302 22.73 -14.18 16.51
C THR A 302 22.42 -15.03 17.73
N MET A 303 21.22 -15.61 17.74
CA MET A 303 20.71 -16.41 18.83
C MET A 303 21.61 -17.65 19.02
N GLU A 304 21.82 -18.05 20.27
CA GLU A 304 22.58 -19.28 20.57
C GLU A 304 21.85 -20.55 20.09
N ALA A 305 20.53 -20.46 19.92
CA ALA A 305 19.66 -21.51 19.44
C ALA A 305 18.74 -20.97 18.33
N PRO A 306 18.46 -21.74 17.26
CA PRO A 306 17.58 -21.31 16.19
C PRO A 306 16.10 -21.43 16.60
N LEU A 307 15.24 -20.79 15.81
CA LEU A 307 13.82 -21.11 15.74
C LEU A 307 13.64 -22.53 15.16
N VAL A 308 12.74 -23.33 15.73
CA VAL A 308 12.44 -24.70 15.26
C VAL A 308 10.95 -24.95 15.09
N LEU A 309 10.60 -26.02 14.38
CA LEU A 309 9.22 -26.52 14.28
C LEU A 309 9.04 -27.69 15.25
N SER A 310 7.97 -27.68 16.04
CA SER A 310 7.55 -28.83 16.84
C SER A 310 7.06 -29.98 15.95
N GLU A 311 6.91 -31.18 16.53
CA GLU A 311 6.31 -32.33 15.83
C GLU A 311 4.87 -32.06 15.35
N SER A 312 4.16 -31.14 16.02
CA SER A 312 2.82 -30.67 15.66
C SER A 312 2.81 -29.50 14.66
N GLY A 313 3.98 -29.05 14.19
CA GLY A 313 4.11 -27.95 13.23
C GLY A 313 3.95 -26.55 13.82
N ARG A 314 4.16 -26.38 15.14
CA ARG A 314 4.19 -25.06 15.79
C ARG A 314 5.61 -24.50 15.79
N LEU A 315 5.74 -23.19 15.58
CA LEU A 315 7.01 -22.49 15.72
C LEU A 315 7.39 -22.39 17.20
N MET A 316 8.54 -22.96 17.56
CA MET A 316 9.11 -22.95 18.89
C MET A 316 10.33 -22.04 18.91
N VAL A 317 10.36 -21.07 19.82
CA VAL A 317 11.46 -20.10 19.90
C VAL A 317 12.23 -20.17 21.21
N PRO A 318 13.54 -19.87 21.22
CA PRO A 318 14.27 -19.61 22.44
C PRO A 318 13.68 -18.36 23.13
N LEU A 319 13.00 -18.57 24.25
CA LEU A 319 12.13 -17.57 24.88
C LEU A 319 12.85 -16.24 25.12
N ARG A 320 14.02 -16.29 25.75
CA ARG A 320 14.79 -15.09 26.11
C ARG A 320 15.15 -14.26 24.89
N ALA A 321 15.68 -14.90 23.85
CA ALA A 321 16.16 -14.23 22.64
C ALA A 321 15.05 -13.44 21.93
N VAL A 322 13.82 -13.97 21.92
CA VAL A 322 12.69 -13.32 21.27
C VAL A 322 11.98 -12.33 22.20
N ALA A 323 11.72 -12.70 23.46
CA ALA A 323 11.01 -11.87 24.42
C ALA A 323 11.75 -10.55 24.73
N GLU A 324 13.07 -10.59 24.87
CA GLU A 324 13.89 -9.39 25.13
C GLU A 324 13.82 -8.40 23.97
N ARG A 325 13.78 -8.89 22.73
CA ARG A 325 13.61 -8.05 21.52
C ARG A 325 12.20 -7.47 21.41
N LEU A 326 11.23 -8.14 22.02
CA LEU A 326 9.86 -7.65 22.15
C LEU A 326 9.68 -6.73 23.37
N GLY A 327 10.74 -6.43 24.13
CA GLY A 327 10.71 -5.49 25.26
C GLY A 327 10.29 -6.12 26.59
N TYR A 328 10.52 -7.41 26.77
CA TYR A 328 10.29 -8.12 28.02
C TYR A 328 11.61 -8.64 28.62
N GLU A 329 11.83 -8.40 29.89
CA GLU A 329 12.90 -9.02 30.67
C GLU A 329 12.48 -10.44 31.09
N VAL A 330 13.35 -11.43 30.91
CA VAL A 330 13.08 -12.82 31.26
C VAL A 330 13.91 -13.27 32.45
N SER A 331 13.21 -13.76 33.48
CA SER A 331 13.78 -14.41 34.66
C SER A 331 13.30 -15.86 34.78
N TRP A 332 14.12 -16.71 35.39
CA TRP A 332 13.87 -18.14 35.51
C TRP A 332 13.87 -18.59 36.97
N ASP A 333 12.86 -19.35 37.36
CA ASP A 333 12.80 -20.07 38.64
C ASP A 333 12.97 -21.58 38.38
N GLY A 334 14.18 -22.08 38.63
CA GLY A 334 14.50 -23.50 38.47
C GLY A 334 13.87 -24.41 39.52
N GLY A 335 13.36 -23.86 40.63
CA GLY A 335 12.65 -24.65 41.65
C GLY A 335 11.25 -25.03 41.21
N THR A 336 10.60 -24.16 40.44
CA THR A 336 9.22 -24.36 39.93
C THR A 336 9.18 -24.69 38.44
N GLY A 337 10.28 -24.52 37.71
CA GLY A 337 10.30 -24.72 36.26
C GLY A 337 9.58 -23.59 35.51
N GLN A 338 9.54 -22.39 36.09
CA GLN A 338 8.75 -21.27 35.59
C GLN A 338 9.63 -20.14 35.05
N ALA A 339 9.28 -19.65 33.86
CA ALA A 339 9.79 -18.42 33.31
C ALA A 339 8.84 -17.27 33.63
N HIS A 340 9.37 -16.19 34.18
CA HIS A 340 8.65 -14.95 34.41
C HIS A 340 9.14 -13.89 33.44
N LEU A 341 8.22 -13.39 32.61
CA LEU A 341 8.45 -12.26 31.74
C LEU A 341 7.89 -11.02 32.42
N ARG A 342 8.71 -9.96 32.47
CA ARG A 342 8.27 -8.65 32.93
C ARG A 342 8.50 -7.63 31.85
N LYS A 343 7.52 -6.78 31.61
CA LYS A 343 7.66 -5.69 30.66
C LYS A 343 8.83 -4.78 31.06
N GLY A 344 9.73 -4.54 30.12
CA GLY A 344 10.88 -3.65 30.30
C GLY A 344 10.43 -2.23 30.59
N LYS A 345 11.23 -1.52 31.39
CA LYS A 345 10.94 -0.14 31.84
C LYS A 345 11.05 0.92 30.73
#